data_AF-A0A0E0PR55-F1
#
_entry.id   AF-A0A0E0PR55-F1
#
_cell.length_a   1.000
_cell.length_b   1.000
_cell.length_c   1.000
_cell.angle_alpha   90.00
_cell.angle_beta   90.00
_cell.angle_gamma   90.00
#
_symmetry.space_group_name_H-M   'P 1'
#
loop_
_entity.id
_entity.type
_entity.pdbx_description
1 polymer ?
#
loop_
_entity_poly.entity_id
_entity_poly.type
_entity_poly.pdbx_seq_one_letter_code
_entity_poly.pdbx_strand_id
1 'polypeptide(L)'
;MEVEAATRRFHLWLRGLRGLRRELRAARWADDPAQLGSLVGRFVAHVECYTAARAEMDPVWTLSAPWASPVERGAAYWLAGWRPTTLVHLLYTESGRRFEAQLPDLLLGVSSGNLGDLSPSQLAQIDDLQRRTVAEEDGLSREMALVQEGHGAVAAGGEVDVDGIVGRVRGVLGRADALRLRTVKRAVEILEPAQAAELLVAAADMEIGFREFGLKYSSARSD
;
A
#
# COMPACT_ATOMS: atom_id res chain seq x y z
N MET A 1 0.16 13.97 -19.26
CA MET A 1 1.26 12.96 -19.29
C MET A 1 0.80 11.82 -20.19
N GLU A 2 1.59 11.43 -21.20
CA GLU A 2 1.25 10.31 -22.08
C GLU A 2 1.24 8.97 -21.31
N VAL A 3 0.33 8.06 -21.69
CA VAL A 3 0.10 6.75 -21.04
C VAL A 3 1.39 5.92 -20.95
N GLU A 4 2.28 6.03 -21.93
CA GLU A 4 3.58 5.35 -21.94
C GLU A 4 4.48 5.80 -20.78
N ALA A 5 4.48 7.09 -20.47
CA ALA A 5 5.29 7.65 -19.39
C ALA A 5 4.77 7.22 -18.01
N ALA A 6 3.45 7.06 -17.85
CA ALA A 6 2.85 6.53 -16.64
C ALA A 6 3.14 5.04 -16.47
N THR A 7 3.03 4.25 -17.55
CA THR A 7 3.41 2.84 -17.58
C THR A 7 4.88 2.62 -17.23
N ARG A 8 5.78 3.42 -17.81
CA ARG A 8 7.22 3.37 -17.51
C ARG A 8 7.49 3.67 -16.03
N ARG A 9 6.83 4.68 -15.47
CA ARG A 9 6.94 5.03 -14.04
C ARG A 9 6.53 3.88 -13.14
N PHE A 10 5.38 3.25 -13.41
CA PHE A 10 4.94 2.08 -12.64
C PHE A 10 5.97 0.94 -12.67
N HIS A 11 6.51 0.60 -13.86
CA HIS A 11 7.51 -0.47 -13.97
C HIS A 11 8.82 -0.16 -13.24
N LEU A 12 9.27 1.10 -13.27
CA LEU A 12 10.45 1.54 -12.52
C LEU A 12 10.22 1.43 -11.01
N TRP A 13 9.06 1.88 -10.54
CA TRP A 13 8.67 1.74 -9.14
C TRP A 13 8.63 0.28 -8.70
N LEU A 14 7.99 -0.60 -9.46
CA LEU A 14 7.88 -2.03 -9.14
C LEU A 14 9.26 -2.71 -9.14
N ARG A 15 10.16 -2.31 -10.05
CA ARG A 15 11.56 -2.78 -10.04
C ARG A 15 12.29 -2.34 -8.78
N GLY A 16 12.13 -1.08 -8.36
CA GLY A 16 12.69 -0.57 -7.11
C GLY A 16 12.19 -1.33 -5.89
N LEU A 17 10.88 -1.60 -5.83
CA LEU A 17 10.25 -2.39 -4.77
C LEU A 17 10.84 -3.80 -4.68
N ARG A 18 11.02 -4.48 -5.83
CA ARG A 18 11.70 -5.79 -5.90
C ARG A 18 13.14 -5.74 -5.41
N GLY A 19 13.86 -4.64 -5.68
CA GLY A 19 15.21 -4.39 -5.17
C GLY A 19 15.22 -4.31 -3.65
N LEU A 20 14.46 -3.37 -3.10
CA LEU A 20 14.35 -3.13 -1.65
C LEU A 20 13.90 -4.36 -0.88
N ARG A 21 12.91 -5.11 -1.39
CA ARG A 21 12.50 -6.39 -0.80
C ARG A 21 13.65 -7.38 -0.69
N ARG A 22 14.48 -7.51 -1.74
CA ARG A 22 15.64 -8.42 -1.72
C ARG A 22 16.68 -7.97 -0.69
N GLU A 23 16.96 -6.67 -0.62
CA GLU A 23 17.90 -6.10 0.34
C GLU A 23 17.42 -6.31 1.79
N LEU A 24 16.15 -6.02 2.09
CA LEU A 24 15.55 -6.27 3.41
C LEU A 24 15.60 -7.76 3.80
N ARG A 25 15.26 -8.67 2.87
CA ARG A 25 15.35 -10.11 3.11
C ARG A 25 16.77 -10.60 3.36
N ALA A 26 17.77 -10.01 2.71
CA ALA A 26 19.17 -10.37 2.92
C ALA A 26 19.68 -9.83 4.26
N ALA A 27 19.34 -8.59 4.60
CA ALA A 27 19.75 -7.93 5.85
C ALA A 27 19.15 -8.59 7.10
N ARG A 28 18.05 -9.35 6.96
CA ARG A 28 17.44 -10.09 8.08
C ARG A 28 18.40 -11.01 8.84
N TRP A 29 19.48 -11.44 8.17
CA TRP A 29 20.48 -12.36 8.72
C TRP A 29 21.78 -11.67 9.14
N ALA A 30 21.89 -10.36 8.90
CA ALA A 30 23.15 -9.62 9.05
C ALA A 30 23.39 -9.09 10.48
N ASP A 31 22.43 -9.25 11.39
CA ASP A 31 22.46 -8.81 12.80
C ASP A 31 22.94 -7.34 12.97
N ASP A 32 22.60 -6.49 11.99
CA ASP A 32 22.92 -5.06 11.98
C ASP A 32 21.62 -4.21 12.03
N PRO A 33 21.21 -3.76 13.23
CA PRO A 33 20.02 -2.93 13.39
C PRO A 33 20.08 -1.59 12.65
N ALA A 34 21.28 -1.00 12.51
CA ALA A 34 21.45 0.28 11.81
C ALA A 34 21.25 0.12 10.31
N GLN A 35 21.73 -0.99 9.73
CA GLN A 35 21.45 -1.35 8.34
C GLN A 35 19.95 -1.55 8.11
N LEU A 36 19.25 -2.26 9.01
CA LEU A 36 17.80 -2.46 8.90
C LEU A 36 17.03 -1.14 8.95
N GLY A 37 17.36 -0.26 9.90
CA GLY A 37 16.75 1.07 9.99
C GLY A 37 16.94 1.90 8.71
N SER A 38 18.14 1.88 8.13
CA SER A 38 18.43 2.54 6.86
C SER A 38 17.61 1.98 5.69
N LEU A 39 17.48 0.64 5.59
CA LEU A 39 16.69 -0.01 4.54
C LEU A 39 15.19 0.25 4.68
N VAL A 40 14.67 0.24 5.92
CA VAL A 40 13.30 0.62 6.23
C VAL A 40 13.02 2.06 5.79
N GLY A 41 13.92 3.00 6.13
CA GLY A 41 13.82 4.39 5.69
C GLY A 41 13.82 4.53 4.17
N ARG A 42 14.70 3.81 3.46
CA ARG A 42 14.73 3.78 1.99
C ARG A 42 13.44 3.22 1.38
N PHE A 43 12.83 2.22 2.02
CA PHE A 43 11.55 1.69 1.56
C PHE A 43 10.43 2.72 1.69
N VAL A 44 10.32 3.39 2.84
CA VAL A 44 9.33 4.46 3.05
C VAL A 44 9.54 5.59 2.03
N ALA A 45 10.78 6.00 1.80
CA ALA A 45 11.12 7.00 0.79
C ALA A 45 10.71 6.56 -0.63
N HIS A 46 10.85 5.27 -0.97
CA HIS A 46 10.41 4.72 -2.25
C HIS A 46 8.89 4.79 -2.44
N VAL A 47 8.11 4.50 -1.38
CA VAL A 47 6.65 4.68 -1.40
C VAL A 47 6.30 6.17 -1.56
N GLU A 48 6.96 7.05 -0.80
CA GLU A 48 6.75 8.50 -0.86
C GLU A 48 7.03 9.09 -2.25
N CYS A 49 8.17 8.73 -2.86
CA CYS A 49 8.52 9.16 -4.21
C CYS A 49 7.47 8.71 -5.23
N TYR A 50 6.91 7.51 -5.09
CA TYR A 50 5.87 7.02 -6.00
C TYR A 50 4.53 7.73 -5.80
N THR A 51 4.12 7.96 -4.55
CA THR A 51 2.95 8.79 -4.23
C THR A 51 3.07 10.20 -4.82
N ALA A 52 4.23 10.85 -4.67
CA ALA A 52 4.49 12.15 -5.28
C ALA A 52 4.43 12.10 -6.81
N ALA A 53 5.04 11.09 -7.43
CA ALA A 53 5.00 10.91 -8.88
C ALA A 53 3.57 10.69 -9.41
N ARG A 54 2.72 10.03 -8.62
CA ARG A 54 1.30 9.82 -8.95
C ARG A 54 0.45 11.07 -8.83
N ALA A 55 0.77 12.00 -7.94
CA ALA A 55 0.06 13.28 -7.82
C ALA A 55 0.11 14.11 -9.12
N GLU A 56 1.22 14.01 -9.84
CA GLU A 56 1.46 14.65 -11.14
C GLU A 56 0.81 13.92 -12.33
N MET A 57 0.27 12.71 -12.11
CA MET A 57 -0.37 11.95 -13.16
C MET A 57 -1.77 12.48 -13.45
N ASP A 58 -2.27 12.15 -14.64
CA ASP A 58 -3.67 12.35 -14.95
C ASP A 58 -4.52 11.41 -14.07
N PRO A 59 -5.58 11.91 -13.40
CA PRO A 59 -6.41 11.10 -12.52
C PRO A 59 -7.15 10.00 -13.29
N VAL A 60 -7.46 10.18 -14.57
CA VAL A 60 -8.09 9.15 -15.41
C VAL A 60 -7.12 8.01 -15.65
N TRP A 61 -5.86 8.29 -15.97
CA TRP A 61 -4.84 7.25 -16.12
C TRP A 61 -4.50 6.57 -14.80
N THR A 62 -4.50 7.35 -13.72
CA THR A 62 -4.26 6.84 -12.37
C THR A 62 -5.36 5.85 -11.96
N LEU A 63 -6.63 6.22 -12.16
CA LEU A 63 -7.79 5.39 -11.83
C LEU A 63 -7.90 4.16 -12.74
N SER A 64 -7.75 4.34 -14.05
CA SER A 64 -7.86 3.24 -15.01
C SER A 64 -6.67 2.28 -14.96
N ALA A 65 -5.50 2.77 -14.55
CA ALA A 65 -4.24 2.03 -14.44
C ALA A 65 -3.98 1.11 -15.65
N PRO A 66 -3.78 1.66 -16.85
CA PRO A 66 -3.64 0.89 -18.10
C PRO A 66 -2.43 -0.06 -18.10
N TRP A 67 -1.45 0.16 -17.22
CA TRP A 67 -0.30 -0.73 -17.01
C TRP A 67 -0.63 -1.96 -16.16
N ALA A 68 -1.82 -2.07 -15.57
CA ALA A 68 -2.25 -3.19 -14.74
C ALA A 68 -3.34 -4.01 -15.44
N SER A 69 -3.30 -5.33 -15.27
CA SER A 69 -4.31 -6.18 -15.89
C SER A 69 -5.67 -6.01 -15.22
N PRO A 70 -6.80 -6.32 -15.90
CA PRO A 70 -8.12 -6.26 -15.27
C PRO A 70 -8.22 -7.13 -14.01
N VAL A 71 -7.56 -8.30 -14.02
CA VAL A 71 -7.52 -9.22 -12.88
C VAL A 71 -6.74 -8.61 -11.71
N GLU A 72 -5.56 -8.02 -11.97
CA GLU A 72 -4.77 -7.29 -10.96
C GLU A 72 -5.58 -6.16 -10.35
N ARG A 73 -6.21 -5.33 -11.19
CA ARG A 73 -7.03 -4.20 -10.74
C ARG A 73 -8.20 -4.68 -9.87
N GLY A 74 -8.95 -5.68 -10.33
CA GLY A 74 -10.10 -6.20 -9.60
C GLY A 74 -9.74 -6.87 -8.26
N ALA A 75 -8.58 -7.54 -8.19
CA ALA A 75 -8.14 -8.21 -6.97
C ALA A 75 -7.49 -7.26 -5.96
N ALA A 76 -6.83 -6.19 -6.43
CA ALA A 76 -5.95 -5.40 -5.59
C ALA A 76 -6.35 -3.93 -5.44
N TYR A 77 -7.10 -3.33 -6.38
CA TYR A 77 -7.26 -1.87 -6.42
C TYR A 77 -8.60 -1.44 -5.83
N TRP A 78 -8.53 -0.49 -4.90
CA TRP A 78 -9.66 0.24 -4.32
C TRP A 78 -9.81 1.61 -5.00
N LEU A 79 -8.99 2.59 -4.60
CA LEU A 79 -8.90 3.92 -5.23
C LEU A 79 -7.53 4.05 -5.90
N ALA A 80 -7.41 3.47 -7.09
CA ALA A 80 -6.18 3.43 -7.89
C ALA A 80 -4.95 2.77 -7.20
N GLY A 81 -5.19 1.85 -6.28
CA GLY A 81 -4.14 1.12 -5.56
C GLY A 81 -4.73 0.29 -4.41
N TRP A 82 -3.89 -0.42 -3.66
CA TRP A 82 -4.32 -1.26 -2.54
C TRP A 82 -5.04 -0.47 -1.44
N ARG A 83 -5.88 -1.13 -0.66
CA ARG A 83 -6.66 -0.48 0.39
C ARG A 83 -5.78 -0.33 1.65
N PRO A 84 -5.56 0.88 2.20
CA PRO A 84 -4.67 1.10 3.34
C PRO A 84 -4.78 0.10 4.52
N THR A 85 -6.00 -0.31 4.88
CA THR A 85 -6.31 -1.31 5.91
C THR A 85 -5.72 -2.69 5.62
N THR A 86 -5.46 -3.02 4.35
CA THR A 86 -4.77 -4.25 3.96
C THR A 86 -3.38 -4.36 4.59
N LEU A 87 -2.64 -3.25 4.76
CA LEU A 87 -1.35 -3.28 5.45
C LEU A 87 -1.50 -3.69 6.92
N VAL A 88 -2.56 -3.20 7.58
CA VAL A 88 -2.84 -3.52 8.98
C VAL A 88 -3.28 -4.98 9.15
N HIS A 89 -4.12 -5.47 8.25
CA HIS A 89 -4.49 -6.89 8.22
C HIS A 89 -3.27 -7.79 7.97
N LEU A 90 -2.36 -7.36 7.08
CA LEU A 90 -1.11 -8.06 6.84
C LEU A 90 -0.22 -8.08 8.07
N LEU A 91 -0.14 -6.96 8.81
CA LEU A 91 0.57 -6.87 10.08
C LEU A 91 0.04 -7.93 11.06
N TYR A 92 -1.26 -7.95 11.34
CA TYR A 92 -1.86 -8.94 12.26
C TYR A 92 -1.63 -10.38 11.79
N THR A 93 -1.75 -10.63 10.48
CA THR A 93 -1.54 -11.96 9.91
C THR A 93 -0.10 -12.42 10.10
N GLU A 94 0.86 -11.56 9.78
CA GLU A 94 2.28 -11.89 9.83
C GLU A 94 2.83 -11.90 11.27
N SER A 95 2.30 -11.07 12.16
CA SER A 95 2.63 -11.10 13.59
C SER A 95 2.05 -12.34 14.25
N GLY A 96 0.78 -12.67 14.00
CA GLY A 96 0.14 -13.86 14.54
C GLY A 96 0.84 -15.16 14.11
N ARG A 97 1.13 -15.29 12.81
CA ARG A 97 1.85 -16.45 12.27
C ARG A 97 3.25 -16.63 12.90
N ARG A 98 3.96 -15.54 13.20
CA ARG A 98 5.29 -15.59 13.84
C ARG A 98 5.19 -15.88 15.33
N PHE A 99 4.26 -15.21 16.01
CA PHE A 99 3.96 -15.45 17.42
C PHE A 99 3.66 -16.94 17.65
N GLU A 100 2.79 -17.54 16.84
CA GLU A 100 2.48 -18.97 16.91
C GLU A 100 3.71 -19.86 16.67
N ALA A 101 4.55 -19.52 15.70
CA ALA A 101 5.74 -20.30 15.37
C ALA A 101 6.81 -20.29 16.47
N GLN A 102 6.90 -19.22 17.26
CA GLN A 102 7.87 -19.06 18.34
C GLN A 102 7.26 -19.12 19.75
N LEU A 103 5.99 -19.53 19.85
CA LEU A 103 5.28 -19.64 21.12
C LEU A 103 6.02 -20.50 22.16
N PRO A 104 6.66 -21.63 21.82
CA PRO A 104 7.45 -22.40 22.79
C PRO A 104 8.60 -21.59 23.39
N ASP A 105 9.31 -20.82 22.57
CA ASP A 105 10.45 -20.01 22.99
C ASP A 105 9.99 -18.83 23.87
N LEU A 106 8.86 -18.22 23.50
CA LEU A 106 8.23 -17.15 24.28
C LEU A 106 7.80 -17.59 25.68
N LEU A 107 7.24 -18.81 25.80
CA LEU A 107 6.87 -19.39 27.10
C LEU A 107 8.08 -19.65 27.99
N LEU A 108 9.26 -19.83 27.39
CA LEU A 108 10.55 -19.92 28.09
C LEU A 108 11.20 -18.55 28.33
N GLY A 109 10.53 -17.45 27.96
CA GLY A 109 11.02 -16.08 28.12
C GLY A 109 12.03 -15.64 27.07
N VAL A 110 12.19 -16.39 25.97
CA VAL A 110 13.08 -16.04 24.87
C VAL A 110 12.31 -15.19 23.86
N SER A 111 12.78 -13.96 23.63
CA SER A 111 12.25 -13.05 22.61
C SER A 111 13.25 -12.92 21.47
N SER A 112 12.73 -13.01 20.26
CA SER A 112 13.44 -12.83 18.99
C SER A 112 13.55 -11.36 18.55
N GLY A 113 12.73 -10.48 19.13
CA GLY A 113 12.58 -9.09 18.70
C GLY A 113 11.93 -8.92 17.31
N ASN A 114 11.41 -10.00 16.73
CA ASN A 114 10.77 -9.99 15.42
C ASN A 114 9.30 -9.55 15.50
N LEU A 115 8.60 -9.54 14.37
CA LEU A 115 7.21 -9.08 14.27
C LEU A 115 6.21 -9.93 15.08
N GLY A 116 6.59 -11.12 15.56
CA GLY A 116 5.81 -11.92 16.50
C GLY A 116 5.88 -11.43 17.96
N ASP A 117 6.83 -10.53 18.28
CA ASP A 117 7.08 -10.04 19.64
C ASP A 117 6.50 -8.63 19.86
N LEU A 118 5.30 -8.38 19.34
CA LEU A 118 4.63 -7.09 19.52
C LEU A 118 4.22 -6.88 20.98
N SER A 119 4.65 -5.75 21.55
CA SER A 119 4.22 -5.37 22.89
C SER A 119 2.73 -5.00 22.93
N PRO A 120 2.07 -5.09 24.10
CA PRO A 120 0.69 -4.62 24.26
C PRO A 120 0.50 -3.16 23.84
N SER A 121 1.51 -2.31 24.06
CA SER A 121 1.47 -0.90 23.66
C SER A 121 1.49 -0.72 22.14
N GLN A 122 2.29 -1.52 21.43
CA GLN A 122 2.31 -1.53 19.97
C GLN A 122 0.97 -2.02 19.41
N LEU A 123 0.41 -3.11 19.97
CA LEU A 123 -0.89 -3.62 19.56
C LEU A 123 -2.01 -2.59 19.72
N ALA A 124 -2.04 -1.85 20.83
CA ALA A 124 -3.00 -0.77 21.04
C ALA A 124 -2.84 0.37 20.01
N GLN A 125 -1.60 0.72 19.66
CA GLN A 125 -1.33 1.73 18.62
C GLN A 125 -1.70 1.26 17.21
N ILE A 126 -1.53 -0.04 16.91
CA ILE A 126 -1.93 -0.64 15.64
C ILE A 126 -3.46 -0.69 15.52
N ASP A 127 -4.17 -1.05 16.58
CA ASP A 127 -5.63 -1.07 16.63
C ASP A 127 -6.20 0.36 16.45
N ASP A 128 -5.56 1.36 17.04
CA ASP A 128 -5.90 2.75 16.80
C ASP A 128 -5.61 3.23 15.36
N LEU A 129 -4.48 2.79 14.79
CA LEU A 129 -4.16 3.01 13.39
C LEU A 129 -5.23 2.37 12.48
N GLN A 130 -5.70 1.16 12.79
CA GLN A 130 -6.77 0.50 12.04
C GLN A 130 -8.04 1.34 12.05
N ARG A 131 -8.54 1.72 13.23
CA ARG A 131 -9.78 2.50 13.36
C ARG A 131 -9.73 3.80 12.57
N ARG A 132 -8.63 4.56 12.70
CA ARG A 132 -8.45 5.82 11.97
C ARG A 132 -8.42 5.59 10.46
N THR A 133 -7.67 4.57 10.02
CA THR A 133 -7.56 4.23 8.60
C THR A 133 -8.91 3.82 8.01
N VAL A 134 -9.69 2.98 8.69
CA VAL A 134 -11.04 2.56 8.27
C VAL A 134 -11.97 3.78 8.12
N ALA A 135 -11.98 4.68 9.11
CA ALA A 135 -12.84 5.86 9.06
C ALA A 135 -12.52 6.78 7.87
N GLU A 136 -11.24 6.99 7.56
CA GLU A 136 -10.80 7.76 6.40
C GLU A 136 -11.11 7.05 5.08
N GLU A 137 -10.92 5.73 5.00
CA GLU A 137 -11.28 4.92 3.84
C GLU A 137 -12.78 4.99 3.53
N ASP A 138 -13.62 4.92 4.55
CA ASP A 138 -15.07 5.01 4.39
C ASP A 138 -15.48 6.39 3.90
N GLY A 139 -14.83 7.45 4.41
CA GLY A 139 -15.02 8.81 3.92
C GLY A 139 -14.68 8.96 2.44
N LEU A 140 -13.51 8.47 2.03
CA LEU A 140 -13.05 8.53 0.64
C LEU A 140 -13.90 7.67 -0.31
N SER A 141 -14.36 6.50 0.16
CA SER A 141 -15.25 5.62 -0.60
C SER A 141 -16.60 6.28 -0.85
N ARG A 142 -17.20 6.90 0.17
CA ARG A 142 -18.45 7.66 0.04
C ARG A 142 -18.30 8.82 -0.93
N GLU A 143 -17.20 9.56 -0.84
CA GLU A 143 -16.97 10.69 -1.75
C GLU A 143 -16.79 10.24 -3.20
N MET A 144 -16.04 9.15 -3.44
CA MET A 144 -15.93 8.57 -4.79
C MET A 144 -17.28 8.10 -5.32
N ALA A 145 -18.12 7.49 -4.48
CA ALA A 145 -19.47 7.08 -4.87
C ALA A 145 -20.32 8.27 -5.32
N LEU A 146 -20.31 9.38 -4.59
CA LEU A 146 -21.01 10.61 -4.98
C LEU A 146 -20.55 11.13 -6.35
N VAL A 147 -19.25 11.09 -6.62
CA VAL A 147 -18.69 11.48 -7.93
C VAL A 147 -19.19 10.55 -9.04
N GLN A 148 -19.21 9.24 -8.80
CA GLN A 148 -19.67 8.24 -9.77
C GLN A 148 -21.17 8.31 -10.04
N GLU A 149 -21.97 8.67 -9.05
CA GLU A 149 -23.42 8.89 -9.17
C GLU A 149 -23.76 10.20 -9.90
N GLY A 150 -22.75 10.99 -10.29
CA GLY A 150 -22.95 12.23 -11.05
C GLY A 150 -23.41 13.40 -10.19
N HIS A 151 -23.28 13.35 -8.86
CA HIS A 151 -23.57 14.49 -8.01
C HIS A 151 -22.70 15.67 -8.43
N GLY A 152 -23.29 16.83 -8.73
CA GLY A 152 -22.55 18.01 -9.21
C GLY A 152 -21.84 17.80 -10.56
N ALA A 153 -22.27 16.84 -11.37
CA ALA A 153 -21.77 16.63 -12.73
C ALA A 153 -22.36 17.61 -13.75
N VAL A 154 -23.47 18.28 -13.42
CA VAL A 154 -24.16 19.21 -14.33
C VAL A 154 -23.89 20.64 -13.87
N ALA A 155 -23.33 21.45 -14.76
CA ALA A 155 -23.09 22.87 -14.54
C ALA A 155 -24.42 23.65 -14.54
N ALA A 156 -24.39 24.90 -14.06
CA ALA A 156 -25.56 25.79 -14.06
C ALA A 156 -26.19 26.02 -15.45
N GLY A 157 -25.45 25.74 -16.54
CA GLY A 157 -25.91 25.79 -17.92
C GLY A 157 -26.48 24.49 -18.50
N GLY A 158 -26.58 23.42 -17.72
CA GLY A 158 -27.10 22.12 -18.17
C GLY A 158 -26.09 21.20 -18.88
N GLU A 159 -24.87 21.68 -19.11
CA GLU A 159 -23.76 20.88 -19.66
C GLU A 159 -23.06 20.05 -18.57
N VAL A 160 -22.45 18.94 -18.97
CA VAL A 160 -21.65 18.10 -18.08
C VAL A 160 -20.31 18.79 -17.79
N ASP A 161 -20.05 19.09 -16.52
CA ASP A 161 -18.79 19.65 -16.04
C ASP A 161 -17.74 18.53 -15.88
N VAL A 162 -17.18 18.11 -17.02
CA VAL A 162 -16.15 17.06 -17.06
C VAL A 162 -14.91 17.47 -16.26
N ASP A 163 -14.49 18.73 -16.36
CA ASP A 163 -13.29 19.23 -15.68
C ASP A 163 -13.49 19.23 -14.16
N GLY A 164 -14.66 19.63 -13.66
CA GLY A 164 -15.02 19.54 -12.25
C GLY A 164 -15.08 18.10 -11.73
N ILE A 165 -15.59 17.16 -12.52
CA ILE A 165 -15.56 15.72 -12.19
C ILE A 165 -14.12 15.23 -12.08
N VAL A 166 -13.29 15.50 -13.09
CA VAL A 166 -11.87 15.12 -13.13
C VAL A 166 -11.10 15.71 -11.96
N GLY A 167 -11.36 16.98 -11.60
CA GLY A 167 -10.80 17.65 -10.43
C GLY A 167 -11.16 16.97 -9.11
N ARG A 168 -12.41 16.55 -8.93
CA ARG A 168 -12.85 15.81 -7.73
C ARG A 168 -12.24 14.42 -7.66
N VAL A 169 -12.19 13.69 -8.78
CA VAL A 169 -11.48 12.39 -8.85
C VAL A 169 -10.02 12.58 -8.43
N ARG A 170 -9.32 13.60 -8.96
CA ARG A 170 -7.95 13.92 -8.54
C ARG A 170 -7.84 14.15 -7.04
N GLY A 171 -8.75 14.93 -6.45
CA GLY A 171 -8.77 15.21 -5.01
C GLY A 171 -8.99 13.96 -4.14
N VAL A 172 -9.86 13.04 -4.57
CA VAL A 172 -10.08 11.77 -3.87
C VAL A 172 -8.85 10.85 -4.00
N LEU A 173 -8.30 10.69 -5.20
CA LEU A 173 -7.13 9.84 -5.44
C LEU A 173 -5.89 10.33 -4.68
N GLY A 174 -5.66 11.65 -4.67
CA GLY A 174 -4.54 12.24 -3.92
C GLY A 174 -4.63 11.97 -2.42
N ARG A 175 -5.83 12.09 -1.83
CA ARG A 175 -6.04 11.74 -0.41
C ARG A 175 -5.93 10.24 -0.15
N ALA A 176 -6.35 9.39 -1.09
CA ALA A 176 -6.17 7.95 -0.97
C ALA A 176 -4.68 7.56 -0.98
N ASP A 177 -3.86 8.13 -1.86
CA ASP A 177 -2.41 7.90 -1.88
C ASP A 177 -1.71 8.47 -0.63
N ALA A 178 -2.16 9.64 -0.15
CA ALA A 178 -1.68 10.20 1.10
C ALA A 178 -2.03 9.31 2.30
N LEU A 179 -3.22 8.70 2.32
CA LEU A 179 -3.63 7.75 3.36
C LEU A 179 -2.74 6.50 3.33
N ARG A 180 -2.48 5.90 2.16
CA ARG A 180 -1.53 4.77 2.03
C ARG A 180 -0.16 5.11 2.61
N LEU A 181 0.40 6.26 2.24
CA LEU A 181 1.70 6.69 2.73
C LEU A 181 1.71 6.93 4.24
N ARG A 182 0.68 7.59 4.78
CA ARG A 182 0.55 7.81 6.23
C ARG A 182 0.41 6.50 6.99
N THR A 183 -0.37 5.54 6.49
CA THR A 183 -0.52 4.23 7.12
C THR A 183 0.80 3.46 7.14
N VAL A 184 1.58 3.47 6.05
CA VAL A 184 2.93 2.87 6.03
C VAL A 184 3.87 3.56 7.02
N LYS A 185 3.96 4.90 6.98
CA LYS A 185 4.81 5.66 7.91
C LYS A 185 4.44 5.39 9.37
N ARG A 186 3.15 5.44 9.69
CA ARG A 186 2.68 5.22 11.05
C ARG A 186 2.92 3.78 11.53
N ALA A 187 2.75 2.78 10.66
CA ALA A 187 3.09 1.41 11.02
C ALA A 187 4.59 1.26 11.33
N VAL A 188 5.46 1.84 10.50
CA VAL A 188 6.92 1.82 10.73
C VAL A 188 7.32 2.57 12.01
N GLU A 189 6.64 3.66 12.36
CA GLU A 189 6.89 4.40 13.62
C GLU A 189 6.49 3.62 14.88
N ILE A 190 5.49 2.73 14.78
CA ILE A 190 5.05 1.90 15.92
C ILE A 190 6.01 0.72 16.14
N LEU A 191 6.64 0.24 15.07
CA LEU A 191 7.42 -0.98 15.05
C LEU A 191 8.91 -0.72 15.26
N GLU A 192 9.59 -1.67 15.90
CA GLU A 192 11.06 -1.69 15.91
C GLU A 192 11.60 -1.98 14.50
N PRO A 193 12.84 -1.57 14.15
CA PRO A 193 13.36 -1.70 12.79
C PRO A 193 13.30 -3.12 12.20
N ALA A 194 13.54 -4.15 13.03
CA ALA A 194 13.42 -5.55 12.60
C ALA A 194 11.96 -5.93 12.29
N GLN A 195 11.02 -5.55 13.14
CA GLN A 195 9.58 -5.77 12.95
C GLN A 195 9.07 -5.03 11.70
N ALA A 196 9.47 -3.77 11.54
CA ALA A 196 9.14 -2.97 10.37
C ALA A 196 9.71 -3.59 9.08
N ALA A 197 10.95 -4.06 9.09
CA ALA A 197 11.55 -4.74 7.95
C ALA A 197 10.74 -5.98 7.53
N GLU A 198 10.29 -6.80 8.48
CA GLU A 198 9.46 -7.97 8.18
C GLU A 198 8.09 -7.60 7.61
N LEU A 199 7.43 -6.58 8.16
CA LEU A 199 6.17 -6.06 7.62
C LEU A 199 6.34 -5.55 6.19
N LEU A 200 7.41 -4.77 5.93
CA LEU A 200 7.65 -4.18 4.62
C LEU A 200 8.04 -5.22 3.56
N VAL A 201 8.73 -6.30 3.96
CA VAL A 201 8.94 -7.46 3.08
C VAL A 201 7.61 -8.08 2.70
N ALA A 202 6.73 -8.33 3.68
CA ALA A 202 5.41 -8.89 3.42
C ALA A 202 4.57 -7.97 2.52
N ALA A 203 4.59 -6.66 2.78
CA ALA A 203 3.87 -5.67 1.97
C ALA A 203 4.37 -5.65 0.51
N ALA A 204 5.69 -5.72 0.31
CA ALA A 204 6.27 -5.84 -1.02
C ALA A 204 5.89 -7.15 -1.71
N ASP A 205 5.89 -8.27 -0.98
CA ASP A 205 5.46 -9.56 -1.52
C ASP A 205 4.00 -9.55 -1.96
N MET A 206 3.13 -8.91 -1.19
CA MET A 206 1.72 -8.73 -1.55
C MET A 206 1.59 -7.94 -2.87
N GLU A 207 2.21 -6.77 -2.98
CA GLU A 207 2.10 -5.94 -4.19
C GLU A 207 2.73 -6.60 -5.43
N ILE A 208 3.89 -7.24 -5.27
CA ILE A 208 4.53 -8.02 -6.34
C ILE A 208 3.65 -9.21 -6.72
N GLY A 209 3.08 -9.89 -5.73
CA GLY A 209 2.17 -11.02 -5.91
C GLY A 209 0.91 -10.64 -6.69
N PHE A 210 0.31 -9.48 -6.44
CA PHE A 210 -0.82 -8.98 -7.22
C PHE A 210 -0.48 -8.82 -8.70
N ARG A 211 0.71 -8.29 -9.01
CA ARG A 211 1.19 -8.19 -10.39
C ARG A 211 1.39 -9.56 -11.02
N GLU A 212 2.06 -10.47 -10.33
CA GLU A 212 2.34 -11.82 -10.85
C GLU A 212 1.05 -12.63 -11.06
N PHE A 213 0.12 -12.54 -10.12
CA PHE A 213 -1.23 -13.07 -10.25
C PHE A 213 -1.96 -12.48 -11.45
N GLY A 214 -1.95 -11.15 -11.58
CA GLY A 214 -2.53 -10.43 -12.70
C GLY A 214 -2.02 -10.91 -14.05
N LEU A 215 -0.70 -11.06 -14.21
CA LEU A 215 -0.09 -11.54 -15.44
C LEU A 215 -0.48 -12.99 -15.75
N LYS A 216 -0.42 -13.88 -14.74
CA LYS A 216 -0.72 -15.31 -14.90
C LYS A 216 -2.16 -15.57 -15.37
N TYR A 217 -3.13 -14.84 -14.85
CA TYR A 217 -4.55 -15.09 -15.11
C TYR A 217 -5.16 -14.18 -16.19
N SER A 218 -4.39 -13.26 -16.75
CA SER A 218 -4.83 -12.47 -17.91
C SER A 218 -4.55 -13.15 -19.24
N SER A 219 -3.49 -13.97 -19.31
CA SER A 219 -3.19 -14.79 -20.49
C SER A 219 -4.15 -15.98 -20.68
N ALA A 220 -4.81 -16.42 -19.61
CA ALA A 220 -5.74 -17.56 -19.62
C ALA A 220 -7.16 -17.23 -20.13
N ARG A 221 -7.45 -15.97 -20.48
CA ARG A 221 -8.75 -15.53 -21.05
C ARG A 221 -8.67 -15.21 -22.55
N SER A 222 -7.52 -15.47 -23.18
CA SER A 222 -7.25 -15.23 -24.60
C SER A 222 -7.23 -16.50 -25.45
N ASP A 223 -7.56 -17.65 -24.86
CA ASP A 223 -7.82 -18.95 -25.52
C ASP A 223 -9.29 -19.34 -25.34
#